data_AF-A0AA51G465-F1
#
_entry.id   AF-A0AA51G465-F1
#
_cell.length_a   1.000
_cell.length_b   1.000
_cell.length_c   1.000
_cell.angle_alpha   90.00
_cell.angle_beta   90.00
_cell.angle_gamma   90.00
#
_symmetry.space_group_name_H-M   'P 1'
#
loop_
_entity.id
_entity.type
_entity.pdbx_description
1 polymer ?
#
loop_
_entity_poly.entity_id
_entity_poly.type
_entity_poly.pdbx_seq_one_letter_code
_entity_poly.pdbx_strand_id
1 'polypeptide(L)'
;DAEAVGSLNAALEMKKHGKSDKALKLFQHAFALSPKHPDVLTHYGEFLEDTKQDVVKADQLYTLALTNYPDHSGALSNRQRTASIVENLDREMLRKIDEKREALLSIPETDAALRRAKKEAYFQHIYHTVGIEGNTMTLSQTRSILETRIAVTGKSIDEHNEILGLDAAMKYINSTLLYRLKDITMGDILEIHKRVLGHVDPIEGGHFRRTQVYVGGHIPPGPSDIQKLMSSFLEWLNSDDALEL
;
A
#
# COMPACT_ATOMS: atom_id res chain seq x y z
N ASP A 1 24.01 4.77 -17.40
CA ASP A 1 24.80 5.30 -16.26
C ASP A 1 25.56 6.59 -16.52
N ALA A 2 26.34 6.74 -17.60
CA ALA A 2 27.12 7.98 -17.83
C ALA A 2 26.28 9.28 -17.79
N GLU A 3 25.06 9.26 -18.36
CA GLU A 3 24.14 10.39 -18.32
C GLU A 3 23.55 10.67 -16.92
N ALA A 4 23.30 9.61 -16.15
CA ALA A 4 22.84 9.72 -14.76
C ALA A 4 23.92 10.33 -13.86
N VAL A 5 25.18 9.92 -14.05
CA VAL A 5 26.35 10.49 -13.36
C VAL A 5 26.58 11.94 -13.78
N GLY A 6 26.41 12.27 -15.06
CA GLY A 6 26.45 13.66 -15.54
C GLY A 6 25.39 14.54 -14.87
N SER A 7 24.15 14.03 -14.77
CA SER A 7 23.03 14.71 -14.11
C SER A 7 23.26 14.87 -12.60
N LEU A 8 23.83 13.85 -11.95
CA LEU A 8 24.23 13.89 -10.55
C LEU A 8 25.30 14.97 -10.29
N ASN A 9 26.34 15.03 -11.12
CA ASN A 9 27.38 16.04 -10.99
C ASN A 9 26.81 17.46 -11.14
N ALA A 10 25.92 17.68 -12.12
CA ALA A 10 25.22 18.94 -12.27
C ALA A 10 24.32 19.26 -11.04
N ALA A 11 23.66 18.26 -10.45
CA ALA A 11 22.87 18.43 -9.24
C ALA A 11 23.73 18.90 -8.05
N LEU A 12 24.89 18.27 -7.86
CA LEU A 12 25.86 18.62 -6.82
C LEU A 12 26.41 20.04 -7.01
N GLU A 13 26.70 20.45 -8.24
CA GLU A 13 27.11 21.83 -8.54
C GLU A 13 25.99 22.82 -8.22
N MET A 14 24.75 22.54 -8.61
CA MET A 14 23.61 23.41 -8.29
C MET A 14 23.39 23.51 -6.77
N LYS A 15 23.57 22.41 -6.03
CA LYS A 15 23.54 22.39 -4.55
C LYS A 15 24.60 23.32 -3.97
N LYS A 16 25.86 23.25 -4.44
CA LYS A 16 26.95 24.13 -4.00
C LYS A 16 26.68 25.61 -4.25
N HIS A 17 25.98 25.93 -5.35
CA HIS A 17 25.57 27.30 -5.66
C HIS A 17 24.29 27.77 -4.94
N GLY A 18 23.76 26.98 -3.99
CA GLY A 18 22.54 27.30 -3.25
C GLY A 18 21.25 27.25 -4.09
N LYS A 19 21.28 26.67 -5.30
CA LYS A 19 20.14 26.58 -6.22
C LYS A 19 19.33 25.31 -5.96
N SER A 20 18.73 25.22 -4.77
CA SER A 20 18.05 24.01 -4.27
C SER A 20 16.98 23.43 -5.19
N ASP A 21 16.11 24.26 -5.79
CA ASP A 21 15.04 23.75 -6.65
C ASP A 21 15.56 23.15 -7.97
N LYS A 22 16.67 23.71 -8.50
CA LYS A 22 17.33 23.16 -9.69
C LYS A 22 18.07 21.88 -9.36
N ALA A 23 18.76 21.84 -8.23
CA ALA A 23 19.41 20.64 -7.73
C ALA A 23 18.40 19.50 -7.55
N LEU A 24 17.23 19.77 -6.94
CA LEU A 24 16.18 18.77 -6.75
C LEU A 24 15.72 18.15 -8.07
N LYS A 25 15.44 18.97 -9.10
CA LYS A 25 15.04 18.48 -10.42
C LYS A 25 16.12 17.60 -11.07
N LEU A 26 17.39 17.99 -10.91
CA LEU A 26 18.52 17.22 -11.45
C LEU A 26 18.73 15.90 -10.69
N PHE A 27 18.55 15.87 -9.38
CA PHE A 27 18.56 14.63 -8.60
C PHE A 27 17.41 13.69 -9.00
N GLN A 28 16.20 14.23 -9.15
CA GLN A 28 15.05 13.45 -9.63
C GLN A 28 15.28 12.89 -11.05
N HIS A 29 15.90 13.68 -11.92
CA HIS A 29 16.26 13.23 -13.26
C HIS A 29 17.34 12.14 -13.24
N ALA A 30 18.41 12.32 -12.46
CA ALA A 30 19.45 11.30 -12.28
C ALA A 30 18.87 9.98 -11.74
N PHE A 31 17.96 10.06 -10.76
CA PHE A 31 17.25 8.90 -10.22
C PHE A 31 16.35 8.24 -11.26
N ALA A 32 15.62 9.01 -12.08
CA ALA A 32 14.81 8.44 -13.15
C ALA A 32 15.64 7.72 -14.22
N LEU A 33 16.85 8.22 -14.51
CA LEU A 33 17.78 7.60 -15.47
C LEU A 33 18.44 6.33 -14.92
N SER A 34 18.80 6.29 -13.64
CA SER A 34 19.39 5.10 -13.00
C SER A 34 18.88 4.93 -11.56
N PRO A 35 17.70 4.30 -11.38
CA PRO A 35 17.02 4.21 -10.08
C PRO A 35 17.75 3.36 -9.03
N LYS A 36 18.72 2.55 -9.47
CA LYS A 36 19.48 1.61 -8.63
C LYS A 36 20.92 2.06 -8.38
N HIS A 37 21.33 3.21 -8.92
CA HIS A 37 22.72 3.66 -8.82
C HIS A 37 23.05 4.15 -7.40
N PRO A 38 24.08 3.59 -6.73
CA PRO A 38 24.31 3.83 -5.31
C PRO A 38 24.71 5.28 -5.00
N ASP A 39 25.56 5.90 -5.82
CA ASP A 39 25.96 7.30 -5.63
C ASP A 39 24.80 8.29 -5.85
N VAL A 40 23.95 8.03 -6.85
CA VAL A 40 22.77 8.88 -7.12
C VAL A 40 21.81 8.83 -5.94
N LEU A 41 21.53 7.62 -5.43
CA LEU A 41 20.66 7.41 -4.27
C LEU A 41 21.23 8.06 -3.00
N THR A 42 22.52 7.86 -2.73
CA THR A 42 23.20 8.37 -1.54
C THR A 42 23.23 9.90 -1.54
N HIS A 43 23.72 10.52 -2.62
CA HIS A 43 23.77 11.99 -2.68
C HIS A 43 22.41 12.65 -2.77
N TYR A 44 21.42 11.96 -3.35
CA TYR A 44 20.05 12.45 -3.32
C TYR A 44 19.46 12.41 -1.90
N GLY A 45 19.71 11.33 -1.15
CA GLY A 45 19.35 11.24 0.27
C GLY A 45 19.98 12.37 1.09
N GLU A 46 21.28 12.61 0.93
CA GLU A 46 22.00 13.68 1.64
C GLU A 46 21.40 15.06 1.33
N PHE A 47 21.02 15.31 0.08
CA PHE A 47 20.36 16.54 -0.31
C PHE A 47 18.99 16.72 0.36
N LEU A 48 18.20 15.65 0.50
CA LEU A 48 16.89 15.69 1.16
C LEU A 48 17.02 15.97 2.66
N GLU A 49 18.02 15.40 3.32
CA GLU A 49 18.32 15.69 4.72
C GLU A 49 18.68 17.17 4.91
N ASP A 50 19.66 17.65 4.13
CA ASP A 50 20.21 19.01 4.28
C ASP A 50 19.19 20.10 3.96
N THR A 51 18.36 19.90 2.93
CA THR A 51 17.56 20.97 2.33
C THR A 51 16.08 20.88 2.65
N LYS A 52 15.55 19.66 2.82
CA LYS A 52 14.12 19.43 2.99
C LYS A 52 13.77 18.88 4.37
N GLN A 53 14.77 18.53 5.19
CA GLN A 53 14.57 17.86 6.48
C GLN A 53 13.72 16.58 6.35
N ASP A 54 13.74 15.95 5.18
CA ASP A 54 12.97 14.75 4.88
C ASP A 54 13.85 13.51 5.13
N VAL A 55 14.06 13.24 6.42
CA VAL A 55 14.94 12.15 6.89
C VAL A 55 14.36 10.79 6.53
N VAL A 56 13.02 10.64 6.51
CA VAL A 56 12.35 9.39 6.17
C VAL A 56 12.64 9.02 4.71
N LYS A 57 12.47 9.96 3.79
CA LYS A 57 12.77 9.70 2.37
C LYS A 57 14.25 9.50 2.11
N ALA A 58 15.12 10.19 2.85
CA ALA A 58 16.57 9.97 2.76
C ALA A 58 16.94 8.55 3.20
N ASP A 59 16.41 8.07 4.33
CA ASP A 59 16.64 6.70 4.81
C ASP A 59 16.16 5.63 3.83
N GLN A 60 15.02 5.86 3.18
CA GLN A 60 14.52 5.00 2.10
C GLN A 60 15.51 4.92 0.94
N LEU A 61 16.11 6.03 0.53
CA LEU A 61 17.11 6.05 -0.54
C LEU A 61 18.40 5.32 -0.13
N TYR A 62 18.85 5.46 1.11
CA TYR A 62 20.02 4.72 1.61
C TYR A 62 19.74 3.22 1.71
N THR A 63 18.55 2.83 2.17
CA THR A 63 18.12 1.44 2.20
C THR A 63 18.04 0.86 0.79
N LEU A 64 17.51 1.60 -0.18
CA LEU A 64 17.49 1.20 -1.58
C LEU A 64 18.92 1.06 -2.15
N ALA A 65 19.84 1.96 -1.81
CA ALA A 65 21.23 1.86 -2.24
C ALA A 65 21.89 0.58 -1.70
N LEU A 66 21.72 0.28 -0.40
CA LEU A 66 22.30 -0.90 0.23
C LEU A 66 21.65 -2.22 -0.19
N THR A 67 20.37 -2.20 -0.60
CA THR A 67 19.70 -3.39 -1.15
C THR A 67 20.33 -3.81 -2.47
N ASN A 68 20.82 -2.86 -3.28
CA ASN A 68 21.49 -3.13 -4.54
C ASN A 68 23.02 -3.26 -4.38
N TYR A 69 23.62 -2.54 -3.43
CA TYR A 69 25.07 -2.49 -3.16
C TYR A 69 25.35 -2.50 -1.65
N PRO A 70 25.38 -3.68 -1.02
CA PRO A 70 25.49 -3.81 0.45
C PRO A 70 26.75 -3.18 1.06
N ASP A 71 27.85 -3.13 0.32
CA ASP A 71 29.15 -2.65 0.79
C ASP A 71 29.39 -1.15 0.56
N HIS A 72 28.36 -0.40 0.13
CA HIS A 72 28.49 1.02 -0.16
C HIS A 72 28.66 1.85 1.13
N SER A 73 29.90 2.26 1.41
CA SER A 73 30.32 2.88 2.68
C SER A 73 29.53 4.15 3.06
N GLY A 74 29.30 5.05 2.08
CA GLY A 74 28.54 6.29 2.33
C GLY A 74 27.07 6.02 2.69
N ALA A 75 26.45 5.05 2.03
CA ALA A 75 25.06 4.68 2.30
C ALA A 75 24.94 3.97 3.65
N LEU A 76 25.93 3.14 4.01
CA LEU A 76 25.98 2.47 5.31
C LEU A 76 26.07 3.49 6.46
N SER A 77 27.01 4.43 6.38
CA SER A 77 27.20 5.46 7.40
C SER A 77 25.98 6.37 7.55
N ASN A 78 25.38 6.78 6.42
CA ASN A 78 24.18 7.62 6.46
C ASN A 78 22.98 6.87 7.03
N ARG A 79 22.75 5.61 6.61
CA ARG A 79 21.67 4.77 7.14
C ARG A 79 21.82 4.50 8.64
N GLN A 80 23.03 4.23 9.12
CA GLN A 80 23.25 4.04 10.56
C GLN A 80 22.85 5.26 11.38
N ARG A 81 23.06 6.46 10.84
CA ARG A 81 22.65 7.72 11.48
C ARG A 81 21.14 7.96 11.37
N THR A 82 20.53 7.70 10.21
CA THR A 82 19.11 7.98 9.98
C THR A 82 18.17 6.93 10.58
N ALA A 83 18.60 5.67 10.71
CA ALA A 83 17.76 4.56 11.18
C ALA A 83 17.09 4.84 12.53
N SER A 84 17.86 5.26 13.55
CA SER A 84 17.30 5.56 14.87
C SER A 84 16.38 6.78 14.86
N ILE A 85 16.61 7.74 13.95
CA ILE A 85 15.75 8.91 13.81
C ILE A 85 14.42 8.51 13.19
N VAL A 86 14.45 7.74 12.09
CA VAL A 86 13.26 7.25 11.40
C VAL A 86 12.45 6.33 12.28
N GLU A 87 13.09 5.41 13.01
CA GLU A 87 12.39 4.53 13.95
C GLU A 87 11.62 5.32 15.01
N ASN A 88 12.22 6.38 15.56
CA ASN A 88 11.55 7.26 16.52
C ASN A 88 10.40 8.06 15.88
N LEU A 89 10.57 8.53 14.65
CA LEU A 89 9.53 9.24 13.91
C LEU A 89 8.34 8.31 13.62
N ASP A 90 8.60 7.08 13.19
CA ASP A 90 7.58 6.07 12.90
C ASP A 90 6.84 5.68 14.18
N ARG A 91 7.55 5.47 15.29
CA ARG A 91 6.96 5.19 16.61
C ARG A 91 6.05 6.33 17.06
N GLU A 92 6.47 7.58 16.89
CA GLU A 92 5.65 8.74 17.23
C GLU A 92 4.43 8.89 16.32
N MET A 93 4.56 8.54 15.03
CA MET A 93 3.44 8.51 14.10
C MET A 93 2.40 7.45 14.49
N LEU A 94 2.85 6.22 14.81
CA LEU A 94 1.97 5.15 15.28
C LEU A 94 1.26 5.53 16.57
N ARG A 95 1.99 6.13 17.53
CA ARG A 95 1.41 6.66 18.77
C ARG A 95 0.28 7.66 18.51
N LYS A 96 0.45 8.57 17.56
CA LYS A 96 -0.61 9.54 17.17
C LYS A 96 -1.80 8.86 16.50
N ILE A 97 -1.58 7.78 15.76
CA ILE A 97 -2.66 6.98 15.15
C ILE A 97 -3.44 6.27 16.26
N ASP A 98 -2.76 5.68 17.24
CA ASP A 98 -3.39 5.04 18.40
C ASP A 98 -4.25 6.03 19.20
N GLU A 99 -3.73 7.22 19.50
CA GLU A 99 -4.49 8.26 20.19
C GLU A 99 -5.78 8.63 19.45
N LYS A 100 -5.71 8.75 18.12
CA LYS A 100 -6.89 9.04 17.29
C LYS A 100 -7.86 7.86 17.23
N ARG A 101 -7.35 6.63 17.19
CA ARG A 101 -8.17 5.41 17.26
C ARG A 101 -8.93 5.35 18.58
N GLU A 102 -8.24 5.54 19.71
CA GLU A 102 -8.87 5.52 21.04
C GLU A 102 -9.91 6.65 21.19
N ALA A 103 -9.60 7.84 20.68
CA ALA A 103 -10.57 8.93 20.64
C ALA A 103 -11.83 8.57 19.83
N LEU A 104 -11.67 7.90 18.69
CA LEU A 104 -12.80 7.41 17.87
C LEU A 104 -13.60 6.31 18.60
N LEU A 105 -12.92 5.35 19.24
CA LEU A 105 -13.55 4.26 19.99
C LEU A 105 -14.32 4.75 21.23
N SER A 106 -13.92 5.90 21.79
CA SER A 106 -14.62 6.51 22.92
C SER A 106 -16.02 7.06 22.56
N ILE A 107 -16.31 7.25 21.27
CA ILE A 107 -17.60 7.77 20.81
C ILE A 107 -18.65 6.65 20.90
N PRO A 108 -19.80 6.88 21.58
CA PRO A 108 -20.84 5.85 21.70
C PRO A 108 -21.38 5.39 20.34
N GLU A 109 -21.58 4.08 20.17
CA GLU A 109 -22.18 3.49 18.95
C GLU A 109 -23.61 3.98 18.65
N THR A 110 -24.30 4.50 19.67
CA THR A 110 -25.63 5.10 19.52
C THR A 110 -25.60 6.49 18.89
N ASP A 111 -24.42 7.12 18.77
CA ASP A 111 -24.28 8.44 18.18
C ASP A 111 -24.72 8.47 16.71
N ALA A 112 -25.66 9.37 16.40
CA ALA A 112 -26.24 9.46 15.07
C ALA A 112 -25.24 9.95 14.02
N ALA A 113 -24.28 10.80 14.39
CA ALA A 113 -23.24 11.29 13.50
C ALA A 113 -22.23 10.16 13.20
N LEU A 114 -21.81 9.39 14.21
CA LEU A 114 -20.95 8.22 14.02
C LEU A 114 -21.60 7.19 13.09
N ARG A 115 -22.88 6.85 13.31
CA ARG A 115 -23.62 5.92 12.45
C ARG A 115 -23.69 6.41 10.99
N ARG A 116 -23.93 7.70 10.79
CA ARG A 116 -23.93 8.31 9.45
C ARG A 116 -22.52 8.27 8.83
N ALA A 117 -21.48 8.59 9.59
CA ALA A 117 -20.09 8.56 9.12
C ALA A 117 -19.65 7.14 8.74
N LYS A 118 -19.96 6.12 9.55
CA LYS A 118 -19.69 4.71 9.22
C LYS A 118 -20.38 4.27 7.93
N LYS A 119 -21.64 4.67 7.72
CA LYS A 119 -22.38 4.38 6.48
C LYS A 119 -21.73 5.06 5.27
N GLU A 120 -21.31 6.31 5.41
CA GLU A 120 -20.62 7.04 4.33
C GLU A 120 -19.26 6.41 4.00
N ALA A 121 -18.46 6.12 5.03
CA ALA A 121 -17.16 5.48 4.89
C ALA A 121 -17.27 4.11 4.19
N TYR A 122 -18.34 3.35 4.45
CA TYR A 122 -18.61 2.09 3.77
C TYR A 122 -18.75 2.26 2.25
N PHE A 123 -19.54 3.25 1.80
CA PHE A 123 -19.70 3.53 0.38
C PHE A 123 -18.41 4.05 -0.26
N GLN A 124 -17.69 4.92 0.45
CA GLN A 124 -16.41 5.44 -0.02
C GLN A 124 -15.37 4.34 -0.16
N HIS A 125 -15.29 3.42 0.79
CA HIS A 125 -14.37 2.29 0.73
C HIS A 125 -14.61 1.45 -0.53
N ILE A 126 -15.87 1.07 -0.79
CA ILE A 126 -16.23 0.30 -1.97
C ILE A 126 -15.87 1.06 -3.25
N TYR A 127 -16.30 2.32 -3.36
CA TYR A 127 -16.00 3.17 -4.52
C TYR A 127 -14.49 3.30 -4.79
N HIS A 128 -13.69 3.56 -3.75
CA HIS A 128 -12.26 3.77 -3.92
C HIS A 128 -11.53 2.48 -4.31
N THR A 129 -11.85 1.35 -3.69
CA THR A 129 -11.11 0.12 -4.01
C THR A 129 -11.44 -0.44 -5.39
N VAL A 130 -12.70 -0.37 -5.86
CA VAL A 130 -13.02 -0.76 -7.24
C VAL A 130 -12.51 0.28 -8.24
N GLY A 131 -12.48 1.56 -7.85
CA GLY A 131 -11.93 2.63 -8.68
C GLY A 131 -10.42 2.49 -8.93
N ILE A 132 -9.65 1.94 -7.97
CA ILE A 132 -8.22 1.63 -8.16
C ILE A 132 -8.04 0.55 -9.23
N GLU A 133 -8.93 -0.44 -9.30
CA GLU A 133 -8.93 -1.50 -10.31
C GLU A 133 -9.45 -1.02 -11.69
N GLY A 134 -9.91 0.23 -11.79
CA GLY A 134 -10.34 0.85 -13.05
C GLY A 134 -11.85 0.95 -13.26
N ASN A 135 -12.66 0.61 -12.25
CA ASN A 135 -14.11 0.79 -12.31
C ASN A 135 -14.47 2.28 -12.49
N THR A 136 -15.36 2.57 -13.44
CA THR A 136 -15.67 3.95 -13.86
C THR A 136 -16.92 4.52 -13.20
N MET A 137 -17.54 3.81 -12.28
CA MET A 137 -18.74 4.29 -11.59
C MET A 137 -18.41 5.43 -10.63
N THR A 138 -19.31 6.41 -10.55
CA THR A 138 -19.18 7.48 -9.57
C THR A 138 -19.57 7.00 -8.17
N LEU A 139 -19.19 7.76 -7.14
CA LEU A 139 -19.63 7.49 -5.76
C LEU A 139 -21.17 7.48 -5.63
N SER A 140 -21.87 8.36 -6.35
CA SER A 140 -23.35 8.41 -6.32
C SER A 140 -23.98 7.18 -6.98
N GLN A 141 -23.42 6.70 -8.09
CA GLN A 141 -23.85 5.47 -8.76
C GLN A 141 -23.59 4.25 -7.87
N THR A 142 -22.39 4.14 -7.30
CA THR A 142 -22.01 3.08 -6.36
C THR A 142 -22.98 3.04 -5.17
N ARG A 143 -23.28 4.19 -4.56
CA ARG A 143 -24.27 4.30 -3.48
C ARG A 143 -25.66 3.82 -3.91
N SER A 144 -26.13 4.29 -5.07
CA SER A 144 -27.44 3.90 -5.60
C SER A 144 -27.57 2.39 -5.76
N ILE A 145 -26.53 1.72 -6.29
CA ILE A 145 -26.50 0.26 -6.45
C ILE A 145 -26.57 -0.44 -5.10
N LEU A 146 -25.78 0.00 -4.12
CA LEU A 146 -25.71 -0.65 -2.81
C LEU A 146 -27.00 -0.49 -1.99
N GLU A 147 -27.69 0.64 -2.14
CA GLU A 147 -28.93 0.94 -1.43
C GLU A 147 -30.17 0.35 -2.12
N THR A 148 -30.29 0.50 -3.44
CA THR A 148 -31.51 0.15 -4.18
C THR A 148 -31.44 -1.18 -4.91
N ARG A 149 -30.22 -1.68 -5.17
CA ARG A 149 -29.96 -2.84 -6.05
C ARG A 149 -30.47 -2.65 -7.49
N ILE A 150 -30.69 -1.41 -7.91
CA ILE A 150 -31.10 -1.05 -9.28
C ILE A 150 -29.85 -0.80 -10.11
N ALA A 151 -29.82 -1.38 -11.31
CA ALA A 151 -28.73 -1.19 -12.26
C ALA A 151 -28.69 0.25 -12.81
N VAL A 152 -27.48 0.75 -13.03
CA VAL A 152 -27.21 2.05 -13.63
C VAL A 152 -27.08 1.88 -15.14
N THR A 153 -27.94 2.57 -15.89
CA THR A 153 -27.94 2.53 -17.35
C THR A 153 -26.62 3.04 -17.93
N GLY A 154 -26.10 2.35 -18.95
CA GLY A 154 -24.90 2.77 -19.68
C GLY A 154 -23.57 2.41 -19.02
N LYS A 155 -23.59 1.56 -17.99
CA LYS A 155 -22.39 1.00 -17.33
C LYS A 155 -22.30 -0.51 -17.55
N SER A 156 -21.08 -1.07 -17.46
CA SER A 156 -20.88 -2.51 -17.63
C SER A 156 -21.54 -3.29 -16.51
N ILE A 157 -22.06 -4.48 -16.81
CA ILE A 157 -22.58 -5.40 -15.79
C ILE A 157 -21.45 -5.85 -14.85
N ASP A 158 -20.25 -6.04 -15.39
CA ASP A 158 -19.08 -6.43 -14.60
C ASP A 158 -18.74 -5.38 -13.54
N GLU A 159 -18.79 -4.09 -13.90
CA GLU A 159 -18.59 -3.00 -12.94
C GLU A 159 -19.63 -3.00 -11.81
N HIS A 160 -20.87 -3.42 -12.08
CA HIS A 160 -21.88 -3.59 -11.03
C HIS A 160 -21.56 -4.78 -10.15
N ASN A 161 -21.15 -5.89 -10.77
CA ASN A 161 -20.84 -7.14 -10.10
C ASN A 161 -19.62 -7.00 -9.16
N GLU A 162 -18.61 -6.21 -9.54
CA GLU A 162 -17.48 -5.87 -8.66
C GLU A 162 -17.94 -5.16 -7.38
N ILE A 163 -18.79 -4.13 -7.53
CA ILE A 163 -19.36 -3.37 -6.39
C ILE A 163 -20.17 -4.29 -5.47
N LEU A 164 -21.01 -5.15 -6.05
CA LEU A 164 -21.83 -6.10 -5.31
C LEU A 164 -21.01 -7.20 -4.65
N GLY A 165 -19.96 -7.69 -5.31
CA GLY A 165 -19.05 -8.70 -4.79
C GLY A 165 -18.29 -8.19 -3.58
N LEU A 166 -17.77 -6.96 -3.65
CA LEU A 166 -17.10 -6.34 -2.52
C LEU A 166 -18.05 -6.04 -1.35
N ASP A 167 -19.28 -5.58 -1.63
CA ASP A 167 -20.32 -5.42 -0.60
C ASP A 167 -20.61 -6.74 0.12
N ALA A 168 -20.69 -7.85 -0.64
CA ALA A 168 -20.87 -9.17 -0.06
C ALA A 168 -19.67 -9.61 0.79
N ALA A 169 -18.45 -9.35 0.33
CA ALA A 169 -17.22 -9.66 1.05
C ALA A 169 -17.10 -8.88 2.37
N MET A 170 -17.36 -7.56 2.33
CA MET A 170 -17.34 -6.70 3.52
C MET A 170 -18.39 -7.11 4.55
N LYS A 171 -19.62 -7.45 4.11
CA LYS A 171 -20.65 -7.99 5.01
C LYS A 171 -20.23 -9.30 5.66
N TYR A 172 -19.57 -10.19 4.92
CA TYR A 172 -19.05 -11.44 5.47
C TYR A 172 -17.97 -11.20 6.52
N ILE A 173 -17.01 -10.30 6.27
CA ILE A 173 -15.98 -9.92 7.24
C ILE A 173 -16.62 -9.39 8.53
N ASN A 174 -17.53 -8.41 8.41
CA ASN A 174 -18.16 -7.76 9.56
C ASN A 174 -19.07 -8.67 10.38
N SER A 175 -19.75 -9.64 9.74
CA SER A 175 -20.70 -10.53 10.42
C SER A 175 -20.07 -11.81 10.94
N THR A 176 -19.08 -12.36 10.25
CA THR A 176 -18.55 -13.71 10.50
C THR A 176 -17.15 -13.69 11.08
N LEU A 177 -16.26 -12.81 10.59
CA LEU A 177 -14.84 -12.86 10.94
C LEU A 177 -14.50 -11.97 12.13
N LEU A 178 -15.10 -10.77 12.23
CA LEU A 178 -14.72 -9.76 13.21
C LEU A 178 -14.86 -10.20 14.68
N TYR A 179 -15.85 -11.03 14.99
CA TYR A 179 -16.14 -11.47 16.36
C TYR A 179 -15.68 -12.90 16.65
N ARG A 180 -14.95 -13.51 15.70
CA ARG A 180 -14.50 -14.89 15.82
C ARG A 180 -13.18 -14.92 16.59
N LEU A 181 -13.17 -15.56 17.75
CA LEU A 181 -11.99 -15.78 18.60
C LEU A 181 -11.04 -16.87 18.06
N LYS A 182 -11.02 -17.11 16.75
CA LYS A 182 -10.20 -18.15 16.13
C LYS A 182 -9.27 -17.54 15.11
N ASP A 183 -8.13 -18.21 14.94
CA ASP A 183 -7.11 -17.90 13.94
C ASP A 183 -7.69 -17.71 12.54
N ILE A 184 -7.06 -16.83 11.78
CA ILE A 184 -7.39 -16.64 10.37
C ILE A 184 -6.93 -17.88 9.61
N THR A 185 -7.85 -18.49 8.87
CA THR A 185 -7.61 -19.72 8.13
C THR A 185 -7.58 -19.46 6.63
N MET A 186 -7.06 -20.45 5.89
CA MET A 186 -7.11 -20.43 4.42
C MET A 186 -8.55 -20.32 3.90
N GLY A 187 -9.49 -21.00 4.56
CA GLY A 187 -10.90 -20.96 4.20
C GLY A 187 -11.47 -19.55 4.28
N ASP A 188 -11.08 -18.76 5.29
CA ASP A 188 -11.55 -17.38 5.45
C ASP A 188 -11.10 -16.51 4.27
N ILE A 189 -9.82 -16.62 3.86
CA ILE A 189 -9.27 -15.88 2.72
C ILE A 189 -9.98 -16.29 1.41
N LEU A 190 -10.17 -17.59 1.17
CA LEU A 190 -10.84 -18.08 -0.03
C LEU A 190 -12.32 -17.70 -0.06
N GLU A 191 -13.00 -17.67 1.08
CA GLU A 191 -14.40 -17.22 1.18
C GLU A 191 -14.56 -15.71 0.96
N ILE A 192 -13.59 -14.89 1.39
CA ILE A 192 -13.52 -13.47 1.01
C ILE A 192 -13.33 -13.37 -0.51
N HIS A 193 -12.32 -14.03 -1.08
CA HIS A 193 -12.02 -14.00 -2.51
C HIS A 193 -13.22 -14.45 -3.37
N LYS A 194 -13.91 -15.51 -2.94
CA LYS A 194 -15.13 -16.01 -3.58
C LYS A 194 -16.24 -14.97 -3.62
N ARG A 195 -16.40 -14.12 -2.60
CA ARG A 195 -17.42 -13.07 -2.60
C ARG A 195 -17.02 -11.89 -3.46
N VAL A 196 -15.75 -11.47 -3.36
CA VAL A 196 -15.20 -10.38 -4.18
C VAL A 196 -15.36 -10.69 -5.66
N LEU A 197 -14.92 -11.87 -6.10
CA LEU A 197 -14.89 -12.22 -7.52
C LEU A 197 -16.13 -12.98 -8.00
N GLY A 198 -16.89 -13.64 -7.13
CA GLY A 198 -17.91 -14.62 -7.55
C GLY A 198 -19.09 -14.07 -8.33
N HIS A 199 -19.31 -12.75 -8.34
CA HIS A 199 -20.30 -12.13 -9.22
C HIS A 199 -19.75 -11.83 -10.62
N VAL A 200 -18.43 -11.72 -10.77
CA VAL A 200 -17.73 -11.45 -12.03
C VAL A 200 -17.26 -12.75 -12.66
N ASP A 201 -16.51 -13.56 -11.89
CA ASP A 201 -16.02 -14.87 -12.28
C ASP A 201 -16.33 -15.92 -11.18
N PRO A 202 -17.48 -16.61 -11.27
CA PRO A 202 -17.86 -17.63 -10.30
C PRO A 202 -17.02 -18.91 -10.39
N ILE A 203 -16.26 -19.13 -11.47
CA ILE A 203 -15.42 -20.32 -11.65
C ILE A 203 -14.11 -20.13 -10.88
N GLU A 204 -13.48 -18.98 -11.03
CA GLU A 204 -12.21 -18.67 -10.37
C GLU A 204 -12.39 -18.16 -8.92
N GLY A 205 -13.57 -17.63 -8.59
CA GLY A 205 -13.90 -17.14 -7.25
C GLY A 205 -13.65 -18.19 -6.16
N GLY A 206 -12.73 -17.87 -5.24
CA GLY A 206 -12.35 -18.75 -4.12
C GLY A 206 -11.36 -19.86 -4.47
N HIS A 207 -10.74 -19.82 -5.65
CA HIS A 207 -9.69 -20.75 -6.04
C HIS A 207 -8.35 -20.02 -6.23
N PHE A 208 -7.24 -20.75 -6.04
CA PHE A 208 -5.93 -20.25 -6.43
C PHE A 208 -5.77 -20.29 -7.94
N ARG A 209 -5.05 -19.31 -8.48
CA ARG A 209 -4.74 -19.28 -9.91
C ARG A 209 -3.97 -20.53 -10.34
N ARG A 210 -4.24 -20.95 -11.57
CA ARG A 210 -3.64 -22.15 -12.19
C ARG A 210 -2.56 -21.81 -13.22
N THR A 211 -2.41 -20.53 -13.54
CA THR A 211 -1.51 -20.03 -14.58
C THR A 211 -0.55 -18.99 -14.00
N GLN A 212 0.60 -18.82 -14.67
CA GLN A 212 1.53 -17.77 -14.32
C GLN A 212 1.05 -16.42 -14.88
N VAL A 213 1.22 -15.36 -14.11
CA VAL A 213 0.83 -13.99 -14.48
C VAL A 213 2.00 -13.03 -14.27
N TYR A 214 1.88 -11.82 -14.80
CA TYR A 214 2.90 -10.78 -14.71
C TYR A 214 2.22 -9.47 -14.30
N VAL A 215 2.68 -8.85 -13.22
CA VAL A 215 2.07 -7.64 -12.64
C VAL A 215 3.06 -6.49 -12.79
N GLY A 216 2.97 -5.75 -13.89
CA GLY A 216 3.95 -4.73 -14.24
C GLY A 216 5.36 -5.33 -14.32
N GLY A 217 6.28 -4.87 -13.45
CA GLY A 217 7.64 -5.41 -13.34
C GLY A 217 7.81 -6.59 -12.37
N HIS A 218 6.74 -7.01 -11.69
CA HIS A 218 6.77 -8.09 -10.70
C HIS A 218 6.31 -9.42 -11.31
N ILE A 219 7.08 -10.48 -11.03
CA ILE A 219 6.74 -11.86 -11.39
C ILE A 219 6.37 -12.59 -10.09
N PRO A 220 5.07 -12.86 -9.84
CA PRO A 220 4.65 -13.60 -8.66
C PRO A 220 5.12 -15.07 -8.73
N PRO A 221 5.04 -15.81 -7.59
CA PRO A 221 5.44 -17.22 -7.49
C PRO A 221 4.80 -18.14 -8.55
N GLY A 222 5.27 -19.38 -8.75
CA GLY A 222 4.56 -20.31 -9.64
C GLY A 222 3.20 -20.75 -9.04
N PRO A 223 2.20 -21.16 -9.84
CA PRO A 223 0.94 -21.72 -9.33
C PRO A 223 1.12 -22.84 -8.31
N SER A 224 2.11 -23.71 -8.55
CA SER A 224 2.45 -24.83 -7.67
C SER A 224 2.99 -24.41 -6.30
N ASP A 225 3.55 -23.21 -6.19
CA ASP A 225 4.14 -22.71 -4.94
C ASP A 225 3.11 -21.95 -4.08
N ILE A 226 2.00 -21.50 -4.67
CA ILE A 226 1.02 -20.62 -4.00
C ILE A 226 0.53 -21.24 -2.70
N GLN A 227 0.13 -22.51 -2.73
CA GLN A 227 -0.44 -23.15 -1.56
C GLN A 227 0.54 -23.15 -0.39
N LYS A 228 1.81 -23.50 -0.64
CA LYS A 228 2.87 -23.50 0.37
C LYS A 228 3.11 -22.08 0.91
N LEU A 229 3.22 -21.10 0.02
CA LEU A 229 3.47 -19.71 0.41
C LEU A 229 2.30 -19.09 1.20
N MET A 230 1.06 -19.42 0.83
CA MET A 230 -0.12 -19.00 1.56
C MET A 230 -0.21 -19.66 2.94
N SER A 231 0.23 -20.92 3.07
CA SER A 231 0.38 -21.56 4.39
C SER A 231 1.40 -20.82 5.25
N SER A 232 2.59 -20.52 4.73
CA SER A 232 3.60 -19.75 5.47
C SER A 232 3.12 -18.33 5.80
N PHE A 233 2.34 -17.70 4.92
CA PHE A 233 1.71 -16.42 5.18
C PHE A 233 0.71 -16.49 6.36
N LEU A 234 -0.12 -17.54 6.42
CA LEU A 234 -1.05 -17.76 7.53
C LEU A 234 -0.33 -18.11 8.84
N GLU A 235 0.76 -18.87 8.78
CA GLU A 235 1.59 -19.15 9.95
C GLU A 235 2.16 -17.85 10.54
N TRP A 236 2.69 -16.97 9.69
CA TRP A 236 3.13 -15.64 10.12
C TRP A 236 1.98 -14.78 10.64
N LEU A 237 0.86 -14.72 9.92
CA LEU A 237 -0.29 -13.88 10.29
C LEU A 237 -0.87 -14.22 11.67
N ASN A 238 -0.78 -15.49 12.08
CA ASN A 238 -1.25 -15.96 13.39
C ASN A 238 -0.11 -16.13 14.43
N SER A 239 1.12 -15.71 14.10
CA SER A 239 2.24 -15.75 15.03
C SER A 239 2.18 -14.61 16.05
N ASP A 240 2.79 -14.81 17.22
CA ASP A 240 2.93 -13.77 18.25
C ASP A 240 3.64 -12.53 17.70
N ASP A 241 4.68 -12.71 16.88
CA ASP A 241 5.40 -11.61 16.21
C ASP A 241 4.45 -10.70 15.41
N ALA A 242 3.44 -11.26 14.74
CA ALA A 242 2.48 -10.47 13.97
C ALA A 242 1.38 -9.83 14.82
N LEU A 243 1.10 -10.39 16.00
CA LEU A 243 0.16 -9.82 16.97
C LEU A 243 0.79 -8.68 17.77
N GLU A 244 2.13 -8.67 17.89
CA GLU A 244 2.90 -7.63 18.57
C GLU A 244 3.31 -6.45 17.66
N LEU A 245 3.14 -6.58 16.34
CA LEU A 245 3.34 -5.51 15.35
C LEU A 245 2.20 -4.48 15.35
#